data_AF-A0A2P7TYY7-F1
#
_entry.id   AF-A0A2P7TYY7-F1
#
_cell.length_a   1.000
_cell.length_b   1.000
_cell.length_c   1.000
_cell.angle_alpha   90.00
_cell.angle_beta   90.00
_cell.angle_gamma   90.00
#
_symmetry.space_group_name_H-M   'P 1'
#
loop_
_entity.id
_entity.type
_entity.pdbx_description
1 polymer ?
#
loop_
_entity_poly.entity_id
_entity_poly.type
_entity_poly.pdbx_seq_one_letter_code
_entity_poly.pdbx_strand_id
1 'polypeptide(L)'
;MNKAEQILKHADNLRKQKDFDGAIALYKNIRREDSPEAYAKAQFNLGIALKQQGDIEDAITAYKSIRHEDLPKQYAKAQFNLGIALKQKGNIEDAITAYKSIRREDSPEAYAKAQFNLGIALKQKGNIEDAITAYKSIRREDSPEAYAKAQFNLGIALKQNGNIEDAVAAWGNSKEFYYWQAEALIRIEKQYPNLKKILNLVISIIENLRLPLNNNEMKVAHYSRATTALRLLDKQSLSLFRLRTIKTVNDPMEGLTLNRYLSLCCPQFSSAHAIKTNHQESVFISCFTFNHDSLNQFRLYGKENGQEASGVSLVFDSRFFNTSVDSNFTFISDNQNIIESNKIKQPAEPEEKPSNISLLPIYRCIYIDPESGYLSLAQRDEITFYREAYADAGKENTASAQKIWKNYQTQMTIKQEEVKQSLDEIIEHIRKISEVENVEDTLNFLLLPLKYLVKHAAFHEEQECRIMYITDLSDAKIQSDWENKLMYVNYSGNVSEALDKIYLSPGAFAYEDFFRRILDTSPHGSKKPRVHRSTNPFRHKS
;
A
#
# COMPACT_ATOMS: atom_id res chain seq x y z
N MET A 1 -17.79 0.26 -39.77
CA MET A 1 -18.16 0.49 -38.37
C MET A 1 -19.63 0.86 -38.33
N ASN A 2 -20.44 0.07 -37.63
CA ASN A 2 -21.85 0.37 -37.36
C ASN A 2 -21.92 1.68 -36.53
N LYS A 3 -23.02 2.44 -36.66
CA LYS A 3 -23.25 3.70 -35.94
C LYS A 3 -23.04 3.53 -34.42
N ALA A 4 -23.50 2.41 -33.86
CA ALA A 4 -23.29 2.07 -32.44
C ALA A 4 -21.80 1.98 -32.05
N GLU A 5 -20.94 1.42 -32.90
CA GLU A 5 -19.49 1.31 -32.66
C GLU A 5 -18.79 2.67 -32.72
N GLN A 6 -19.25 3.56 -33.61
CA GLN A 6 -18.71 4.92 -33.72
C GLN A 6 -19.06 5.73 -32.46
N ILE A 7 -20.30 5.63 -31.99
CA ILE A 7 -20.74 6.27 -30.74
C ILE A 7 -19.94 5.72 -29.56
N LEU A 8 -19.75 4.39 -29.49
CA LEU A 8 -18.96 3.75 -28.44
C LEU A 8 -17.51 4.29 -28.40
N LYS A 9 -16.86 4.36 -29.56
CA LYS A 9 -15.49 4.89 -29.68
C LYS A 9 -15.41 6.36 -29.26
N HIS A 10 -16.42 7.16 -29.60
CA HIS A 10 -16.47 8.57 -29.20
C HIS A 10 -16.66 8.71 -27.69
N ALA A 11 -17.57 7.94 -27.09
CA ALA A 11 -17.80 7.89 -25.65
C ALA A 11 -16.54 7.47 -24.88
N ASP A 12 -15.83 6.45 -25.37
CA ASP A 12 -14.58 6.00 -24.77
C ASP A 12 -13.49 7.08 -24.80
N ASN A 13 -13.45 7.90 -25.85
CA ASN A 13 -12.52 9.04 -25.93
C ASN A 13 -12.88 10.14 -24.93
N LEU A 14 -14.15 10.50 -24.79
CA LEU A 14 -14.61 11.47 -23.78
C LEU A 14 -14.28 10.99 -22.36
N ARG A 15 -14.53 9.71 -22.08
CA ARG A 15 -14.18 9.09 -20.79
C ARG A 15 -12.67 9.16 -20.51
N LYS A 16 -11.83 8.91 -21.53
CA LYS A 16 -10.37 9.04 -21.40
C LYS A 16 -9.94 10.49 -21.13
N GLN A 17 -10.68 11.47 -21.64
CA GLN A 17 -10.49 12.90 -21.38
C GLN A 17 -11.08 13.34 -20.03
N LYS A 18 -11.69 12.43 -19.25
CA LYS A 18 -12.42 12.68 -18.01
C LYS A 18 -13.68 13.54 -18.17
N ASP A 19 -14.17 13.67 -19.40
CA ASP A 19 -15.53 14.17 -19.66
C ASP A 19 -16.52 13.01 -19.44
N PHE A 20 -16.87 12.78 -18.18
CA PHE A 20 -17.76 11.69 -17.78
C PHE A 20 -19.19 11.94 -18.21
N ASP A 21 -19.68 13.19 -18.13
CA ASP A 21 -21.05 13.53 -18.50
C ASP A 21 -21.30 13.30 -20.00
N GLY A 22 -20.36 13.77 -20.85
CA GLY A 22 -20.41 13.53 -22.28
C GLY A 22 -20.32 12.04 -22.63
N ALA A 23 -19.43 11.29 -21.97
CA ALA A 23 -19.31 9.85 -22.16
C ALA A 23 -20.61 9.11 -21.77
N ILE A 24 -21.19 9.45 -20.62
CA ILE A 24 -22.43 8.84 -20.10
C ILE A 24 -23.60 9.07 -21.05
N ALA A 25 -23.76 10.30 -21.56
CA ALA A 25 -24.80 10.64 -22.51
C ALA A 25 -24.71 9.78 -23.78
N LEU A 26 -23.49 9.58 -24.30
CA LEU A 26 -23.25 8.76 -25.49
C LEU A 26 -23.46 7.26 -25.23
N TYR A 27 -23.01 6.73 -24.09
CA TYR A 27 -23.24 5.31 -23.77
C TYR A 27 -24.74 5.00 -23.66
N LYS A 28 -25.56 5.90 -23.08
CA LYS A 28 -27.02 5.75 -22.97
C LYS A 28 -27.75 5.72 -24.33
N ASN A 29 -27.12 6.24 -25.39
CA ASN A 29 -27.69 6.29 -26.74
C ASN A 29 -27.49 5.00 -27.56
N ILE A 30 -26.67 4.07 -27.09
CA ILE A 30 -26.48 2.79 -27.76
C ILE A 30 -27.62 1.84 -27.34
N ARG A 31 -28.36 1.29 -28.30
CA ARG A 31 -29.42 0.31 -28.06
C ARG A 31 -28.95 -1.10 -28.37
N ARG A 32 -29.49 -2.09 -27.65
CA ARG A 32 -29.15 -3.51 -27.86
C ARG A 32 -29.54 -3.99 -29.26
N GLU A 33 -30.65 -3.48 -29.79
CA GLU A 33 -31.12 -3.80 -31.15
C GLU A 33 -30.14 -3.35 -32.23
N ASP A 34 -29.41 -2.26 -32.03
CA ASP A 34 -28.44 -1.74 -33.00
C ASP A 34 -27.19 -2.62 -33.08
N SER A 35 -26.74 -3.12 -31.92
CA SER A 35 -25.63 -4.05 -31.78
C SER A 35 -25.58 -4.58 -30.34
N PRO A 36 -25.88 -5.87 -30.10
CA PRO A 36 -25.82 -6.45 -28.76
C PRO A 36 -24.42 -6.36 -28.15
N GLU A 37 -23.38 -6.56 -28.95
CA GLU A 37 -21.98 -6.47 -28.52
C GLU A 37 -21.59 -5.03 -28.11
N ALA A 38 -21.90 -4.04 -28.95
CA ALA A 38 -21.59 -2.64 -28.64
C ALA A 38 -22.41 -2.14 -27.44
N TYR A 39 -23.65 -2.60 -27.31
CA TYR A 39 -24.49 -2.33 -26.14
C TYR A 39 -23.88 -2.89 -24.86
N ALA A 40 -23.43 -4.15 -24.85
CA ALA A 40 -22.79 -4.75 -23.69
C ALA A 40 -21.53 -3.97 -23.25
N LYS A 41 -20.68 -3.56 -24.22
CA LYS A 41 -19.51 -2.72 -23.96
C LYS A 41 -19.90 -1.34 -23.42
N ALA A 42 -20.90 -0.70 -24.02
CA ALA A 42 -21.39 0.61 -23.63
C ALA A 42 -21.96 0.62 -22.20
N GLN A 43 -22.82 -0.34 -21.87
CA GLN A 43 -23.43 -0.46 -20.54
C GLN A 43 -22.38 -0.74 -19.46
N PHE A 44 -21.35 -1.53 -19.77
CA PHE A 44 -20.27 -1.75 -18.83
C PHE A 44 -19.48 -0.46 -18.55
N ASN A 45 -19.12 0.29 -19.59
CA ASN A 45 -18.38 1.53 -19.45
C ASN A 45 -19.24 2.63 -18.81
N LEU A 46 -20.54 2.65 -19.09
CA LEU A 46 -21.53 3.49 -18.42
C LEU A 46 -21.54 3.21 -16.91
N GLY A 47 -21.64 1.94 -16.50
CA GLY A 47 -21.60 1.58 -15.08
C GLY A 47 -20.29 1.99 -14.40
N ILE A 48 -19.15 1.89 -15.09
CA ILE A 48 -17.86 2.38 -14.55
C ILE A 48 -17.89 3.90 -14.35
N ALA A 49 -18.36 4.66 -15.34
CA ALA A 49 -18.40 6.13 -15.28
C ALA A 49 -19.34 6.61 -14.17
N LEU A 50 -20.53 6.02 -14.06
CA LEU A 50 -21.51 6.32 -13.01
C LEU A 50 -20.96 6.02 -11.61
N LYS A 51 -20.32 4.86 -11.43
CA LYS A 51 -19.66 4.52 -10.16
C LYS A 51 -18.56 5.54 -9.81
N GLN A 52 -17.82 6.06 -10.79
CA GLN A 52 -16.81 7.08 -10.56
C GLN A 52 -17.40 8.44 -10.15
N GLN A 53 -18.64 8.74 -10.57
CA GLN A 53 -19.38 9.93 -10.14
C GLN A 53 -20.11 9.73 -8.79
N GLY A 54 -20.18 8.50 -8.27
CA GLY A 54 -20.88 8.16 -7.03
C GLY A 54 -22.31 7.66 -7.23
N ASP A 55 -22.77 7.55 -8.48
CA ASP A 55 -24.12 7.10 -8.84
C ASP A 55 -24.20 5.57 -8.87
N ILE A 56 -24.10 4.96 -7.70
CA ILE A 56 -24.02 3.49 -7.54
C ILE A 56 -25.28 2.77 -8.03
N GLU A 57 -26.47 3.35 -7.86
CA GLU A 57 -27.74 2.73 -8.28
C GLU A 57 -27.86 2.64 -9.81
N ASP A 58 -27.49 3.72 -10.52
CA ASP A 58 -27.50 3.73 -11.97
C ASP A 58 -26.40 2.80 -12.52
N ALA A 59 -25.26 2.70 -11.83
CA ALA A 59 -24.22 1.73 -12.18
C ALA A 59 -24.72 0.29 -12.06
N ILE A 60 -25.45 -0.04 -11.00
CA ILE A 60 -26.10 -1.35 -10.80
C ILE A 60 -27.06 -1.64 -11.96
N THR A 61 -27.89 -0.67 -12.34
CA THR A 61 -28.84 -0.80 -13.46
C THR A 61 -28.13 -1.08 -14.78
N ALA A 62 -27.07 -0.31 -15.07
CA ALA A 62 -26.27 -0.49 -16.28
C ALA A 62 -25.64 -1.90 -16.33
N TYR A 63 -25.04 -2.38 -15.23
CA TYR A 63 -24.46 -3.73 -15.18
C TYR A 63 -25.51 -4.85 -15.32
N LYS A 64 -26.69 -4.71 -14.68
CA LYS A 64 -27.79 -5.68 -14.78
C LYS A 64 -28.35 -5.79 -16.20
N SER A 65 -28.21 -4.75 -17.02
CA SER A 65 -28.74 -4.74 -18.38
C SER A 65 -27.94 -5.58 -19.38
N ILE A 66 -26.73 -6.02 -19.03
CA ILE A 66 -25.85 -6.82 -19.89
C ILE A 66 -26.27 -8.29 -19.79
N ARG A 67 -26.49 -8.94 -20.94
CA ARG A 67 -26.84 -10.36 -21.02
C ARG A 67 -25.62 -11.21 -21.38
N HIS A 68 -25.57 -12.43 -20.85
CA HIS A 68 -24.47 -13.38 -21.10
C HIS A 68 -24.27 -13.65 -22.60
N GLU A 69 -25.38 -13.89 -23.31
CA GLU A 69 -25.41 -14.16 -24.76
C GLU A 69 -24.88 -13.02 -25.65
N ASP A 70 -24.89 -11.78 -25.16
CA ASP A 70 -24.48 -10.61 -25.96
C ASP A 70 -22.95 -10.53 -26.08
N LEU A 71 -22.25 -10.78 -24.96
CA LEU A 71 -20.80 -10.77 -24.90
C LEU A 71 -20.32 -11.41 -23.57
N PRO A 72 -20.06 -12.73 -23.53
CA PRO A 72 -19.81 -13.46 -22.28
C PRO A 72 -18.68 -12.89 -21.42
N LYS A 73 -17.55 -12.53 -22.04
CA LYS A 73 -16.41 -11.87 -21.36
C LYS A 73 -16.81 -10.55 -20.69
N GLN A 74 -17.70 -9.79 -21.31
CA GLN A 74 -18.15 -8.50 -20.80
C GLN A 74 -19.22 -8.66 -19.72
N TYR A 75 -20.08 -9.65 -19.87
CA TYR A 75 -21.01 -10.09 -18.84
C TYR A 75 -20.27 -10.49 -17.56
N ALA A 76 -19.25 -11.34 -17.65
CA ALA A 76 -18.44 -11.76 -16.50
C ALA A 76 -17.84 -10.56 -15.73
N LYS A 77 -17.26 -9.59 -16.46
CA LYS A 77 -16.73 -8.35 -15.86
C LYS A 77 -17.83 -7.48 -15.24
N ALA A 78 -18.99 -7.39 -15.88
CA ALA A 78 -20.13 -6.62 -15.38
C ALA A 78 -20.72 -7.24 -14.11
N GLN A 79 -20.90 -8.56 -14.06
CA GLN A 79 -21.37 -9.28 -12.87
C GLN A 79 -20.41 -9.13 -11.69
N PHE A 80 -19.11 -9.14 -11.95
CA PHE A 80 -18.12 -8.87 -10.90
C PHE A 80 -18.28 -7.47 -10.31
N ASN A 81 -18.40 -6.45 -11.17
CA ASN A 81 -18.60 -5.07 -10.73
C ASN A 81 -19.97 -4.84 -10.09
N LEU A 82 -21.01 -5.52 -10.56
CA LEU A 82 -22.35 -5.55 -9.97
C LEU A 82 -22.27 -6.10 -8.55
N GLY A 83 -21.60 -7.24 -8.34
CA GLY A 83 -21.40 -7.81 -7.01
C GLY A 83 -20.67 -6.87 -6.06
N ILE A 84 -19.66 -6.13 -6.55
CA ILE A 84 -19.00 -5.10 -5.76
C ILE A 84 -20.01 -4.01 -5.40
N ALA A 85 -20.68 -3.39 -6.37
CA ALA A 85 -21.61 -2.29 -6.14
C ALA A 85 -22.75 -2.66 -5.17
N LEU A 86 -23.28 -3.88 -5.28
CA LEU A 86 -24.30 -4.42 -4.38
C LEU A 86 -23.78 -4.59 -2.95
N LYS A 87 -22.55 -5.10 -2.80
CA LYS A 87 -21.90 -5.20 -1.48
C LYS A 87 -21.71 -3.81 -0.85
N GLN A 88 -21.32 -2.80 -1.64
CA GLN A 88 -21.18 -1.41 -1.15
C GLN A 88 -22.50 -0.82 -0.63
N LYS A 89 -23.64 -1.32 -1.13
CA LYS A 89 -24.99 -0.97 -0.68
C LYS A 89 -25.49 -1.83 0.48
N GLY A 90 -24.72 -2.81 0.94
CA GLY A 90 -25.14 -3.77 1.96
C GLY A 90 -25.98 -4.94 1.42
N ASN A 91 -26.21 -5.02 0.11
CA ASN A 91 -27.00 -6.07 -0.53
C ASN A 91 -26.15 -7.33 -0.78
N ILE A 92 -25.75 -8.01 0.30
CA ILE A 92 -24.80 -9.13 0.26
C ILE A 92 -25.35 -10.33 -0.54
N GLU A 93 -26.64 -10.62 -0.46
CA GLU A 93 -27.24 -11.78 -1.17
C GLU A 93 -27.25 -11.61 -2.69
N ASP A 94 -27.62 -10.41 -3.15
CA ASP A 94 -27.56 -10.10 -4.58
C ASP A 94 -26.11 -10.10 -5.07
N ALA A 95 -25.16 -9.66 -4.24
CA ALA A 95 -23.74 -9.73 -4.57
C ALA A 95 -23.25 -11.18 -4.72
N ILE A 96 -23.65 -12.08 -3.81
CA ILE A 96 -23.38 -13.53 -3.90
C ILE A 96 -23.95 -14.09 -5.21
N THR A 97 -25.17 -13.72 -5.57
CA THR A 97 -25.82 -14.16 -6.81
C THR A 97 -25.05 -13.68 -8.04
N ALA A 98 -24.65 -12.41 -8.07
CA ALA A 98 -23.85 -11.86 -9.16
C ALA A 98 -22.50 -12.58 -9.30
N TYR A 99 -21.77 -12.83 -8.20
CA TYR A 99 -20.51 -13.56 -8.24
C TYR A 99 -20.65 -15.01 -8.71
N LYS A 100 -21.70 -15.72 -8.25
CA LYS A 100 -21.99 -17.11 -8.66
C LYS A 100 -22.34 -17.24 -10.14
N SER A 101 -22.83 -16.17 -10.77
CA SER A 101 -23.22 -16.18 -12.18
C SER A 101 -22.04 -16.17 -13.17
N ILE A 102 -20.82 -15.92 -12.69
CA ILE A 102 -19.62 -15.81 -13.52
C ILE A 102 -19.04 -17.19 -13.77
N ARG A 103 -18.77 -17.51 -15.05
CA ARG A 103 -18.13 -18.76 -15.44
C ARG A 103 -16.66 -18.54 -15.75
N ARG A 104 -15.82 -19.53 -15.43
CA ARG A 104 -14.37 -19.43 -15.61
C ARG A 104 -14.00 -19.29 -17.08
N GLU A 105 -14.70 -19.96 -17.97
CA GLU A 105 -14.50 -19.92 -19.43
C GLU A 105 -14.82 -18.54 -20.05
N ASP A 106 -15.70 -17.74 -19.44
CA ASP A 106 -16.06 -16.41 -19.94
C ASP A 106 -14.92 -15.41 -19.66
N SER A 107 -14.33 -15.49 -18.47
CA SER A 107 -13.17 -14.71 -18.07
C SER A 107 -12.53 -15.32 -16.83
N PRO A 108 -11.39 -16.02 -16.97
CA PRO A 108 -10.70 -16.65 -15.83
C PRO A 108 -10.32 -15.65 -14.74
N GLU A 109 -9.80 -14.48 -15.13
CA GLU A 109 -9.44 -13.41 -14.19
C GLU A 109 -10.65 -12.85 -13.41
N ALA A 110 -11.77 -12.58 -14.09
CA ALA A 110 -12.98 -12.07 -13.41
C ALA A 110 -13.59 -13.15 -12.51
N TYR A 111 -13.56 -14.41 -12.94
CA TYR A 111 -13.97 -15.55 -12.13
C TYR A 111 -13.14 -15.65 -10.85
N ALA A 112 -11.81 -15.63 -10.95
CA ALA A 112 -10.92 -15.70 -9.78
C ALA A 112 -11.20 -14.58 -8.77
N LYS A 113 -11.35 -13.33 -9.25
CA LYS A 113 -11.69 -12.18 -8.38
C LYS A 113 -13.09 -12.31 -7.78
N ALA A 114 -14.06 -12.82 -8.53
CA ALA A 114 -15.43 -13.02 -8.05
C ALA A 114 -15.52 -14.13 -7.01
N GLN A 115 -14.87 -15.27 -7.22
CA GLN A 115 -14.82 -16.38 -6.27
C GLN A 115 -14.15 -15.95 -4.95
N PHE A 116 -13.12 -15.11 -5.01
CA PHE A 116 -12.51 -14.55 -3.81
C PHE A 116 -13.51 -13.70 -3.02
N ASN A 117 -14.22 -12.77 -3.69
CA ASN A 117 -15.22 -11.94 -3.04
C ASN A 117 -16.46 -12.72 -2.58
N LEU A 118 -16.83 -13.77 -3.30
CA LEU A 118 -17.86 -14.72 -2.90
C LEU A 118 -17.48 -15.41 -1.60
N GLY A 119 -16.25 -15.93 -1.48
CA GLY A 119 -15.75 -16.53 -0.24
C GLY A 119 -15.78 -15.56 0.94
N ILE A 120 -15.41 -14.28 0.72
CA ILE A 120 -15.49 -13.24 1.75
C ILE A 120 -16.94 -13.00 2.16
N ALA A 121 -17.86 -12.84 1.21
CA ALA A 121 -19.28 -12.62 1.47
C ALA A 121 -19.91 -13.81 2.23
N LEU A 122 -19.61 -15.04 1.84
CA LEU A 122 -20.09 -16.26 2.50
C LEU A 122 -19.57 -16.38 3.92
N LYS A 123 -18.28 -16.12 4.15
CA LYS A 123 -17.69 -16.06 5.50
C LYS A 123 -18.40 -15.01 6.37
N GLN A 124 -18.72 -13.83 5.82
CA GLN A 124 -19.49 -12.81 6.55
C GLN A 124 -20.89 -13.28 6.96
N LYS A 125 -21.50 -14.19 6.18
CA LYS A 125 -22.79 -14.81 6.55
C LYS A 125 -22.67 -16.00 7.50
N GLY A 126 -21.44 -16.42 7.85
CA GLY A 126 -21.18 -17.62 8.64
C GLY A 126 -21.13 -18.92 7.82
N ASN A 127 -21.24 -18.86 6.49
CA ASN A 127 -21.19 -20.02 5.60
C ASN A 127 -19.74 -20.40 5.28
N ILE A 128 -19.03 -20.95 6.27
CA ILE A 128 -17.59 -21.24 6.18
C ILE A 128 -17.27 -22.31 5.12
N GLU A 129 -18.08 -23.37 5.00
CA GLU A 129 -17.86 -24.46 4.03
C GLU A 129 -17.98 -23.99 2.58
N ASP A 130 -19.01 -23.19 2.28
CA ASP A 130 -19.17 -22.58 0.96
C ASP A 130 -18.02 -21.61 0.66
N ALA A 131 -17.55 -20.87 1.66
CA ALA A 131 -16.40 -19.97 1.50
C ALA A 131 -15.12 -20.74 1.17
N ILE A 132 -14.86 -21.85 1.86
CA ILE A 132 -13.75 -22.77 1.56
C ILE A 132 -13.85 -23.26 0.11
N THR A 133 -15.05 -23.67 -0.33
CA THR A 133 -15.29 -24.14 -1.70
C THR A 133 -15.00 -23.04 -2.72
N ALA A 134 -15.47 -21.82 -2.48
CA ALA A 134 -15.20 -20.66 -3.34
C ALA A 134 -13.69 -20.37 -3.44
N TYR A 135 -12.96 -20.35 -2.32
CA TYR A 135 -11.52 -20.12 -2.34
C TYR A 135 -10.74 -21.24 -3.05
N LYS A 136 -11.11 -22.51 -2.84
CA LYS A 136 -10.47 -23.67 -3.50
C LYS A 136 -10.69 -23.69 -5.02
N SER A 137 -11.74 -23.04 -5.53
CA SER A 137 -12.04 -22.99 -6.97
C SER A 137 -11.07 -22.11 -7.79
N ILE A 138 -10.31 -21.25 -7.12
CA ILE A 138 -9.43 -20.27 -7.77
C ILE A 138 -8.10 -20.93 -8.13
N ARG A 139 -7.67 -20.74 -9.38
CA ARG A 139 -6.39 -21.25 -9.88
C ARG A 139 -5.36 -20.14 -10.02
N ARG A 140 -4.09 -20.49 -9.82
CA ARG A 140 -2.98 -19.51 -9.83
C ARG A 140 -2.81 -18.87 -11.20
N GLU A 141 -3.03 -19.62 -12.28
CA GLU A 141 -2.95 -19.14 -13.66
C GLU A 141 -4.08 -18.17 -14.04
N ASP A 142 -5.20 -18.17 -13.32
CA ASP A 142 -6.33 -17.27 -13.59
C ASP A 142 -6.05 -15.86 -13.07
N SER A 143 -5.43 -15.77 -11.89
CA SER A 143 -4.93 -14.54 -11.28
C SER A 143 -4.04 -14.89 -10.08
N PRO A 144 -2.70 -14.74 -10.18
CA PRO A 144 -1.80 -15.04 -9.06
C PRO A 144 -2.12 -14.24 -7.80
N GLU A 145 -2.52 -12.97 -7.95
CA GLU A 145 -2.90 -12.11 -6.83
C GLU A 145 -4.20 -12.58 -6.14
N ALA A 146 -5.25 -12.88 -6.92
CA ALA A 146 -6.51 -13.37 -6.35
C ALA A 146 -6.34 -14.75 -5.72
N TYR A 147 -5.53 -15.62 -6.34
CA TYR A 147 -5.15 -16.91 -5.80
C TYR A 147 -4.45 -16.76 -4.44
N ALA A 148 -3.43 -15.92 -4.33
CA ALA A 148 -2.72 -15.72 -3.06
C ALA A 148 -3.64 -15.17 -1.96
N LYS A 149 -4.50 -14.18 -2.29
CA LYS A 149 -5.54 -13.66 -1.39
C LYS A 149 -6.51 -14.75 -0.91
N ALA A 150 -6.95 -15.59 -1.84
CA ALA A 150 -7.86 -16.68 -1.55
C ALA A 150 -7.20 -17.77 -0.71
N GLN A 151 -5.96 -18.16 -1.00
CA GLN A 151 -5.20 -19.14 -0.22
C GLN A 151 -4.96 -18.66 1.22
N PHE A 152 -4.66 -17.37 1.40
CA PHE A 152 -4.53 -16.80 2.74
C PHE A 152 -5.84 -16.89 3.55
N ASN A 153 -6.96 -16.51 2.93
CA ASN A 153 -8.29 -16.57 3.56
C ASN A 153 -8.82 -18.00 3.72
N LEU A 154 -8.46 -18.90 2.81
CA LEU A 154 -8.70 -20.34 2.89
C LEU A 154 -8.03 -20.90 4.14
N GLY A 155 -6.77 -20.53 4.41
CA GLY A 155 -6.08 -20.94 5.64
C GLY A 155 -6.82 -20.51 6.91
N ILE A 156 -7.30 -19.27 6.94
CA ILE A 156 -8.10 -18.77 8.07
C ILE A 156 -9.42 -19.55 8.21
N ALA A 157 -10.15 -19.78 7.11
CA ALA A 157 -11.42 -20.50 7.12
C ALA A 157 -11.25 -21.97 7.51
N LEU A 158 -10.19 -22.64 7.03
CA LEU A 158 -9.86 -24.01 7.38
C LEU A 158 -9.51 -24.15 8.85
N LYS A 159 -8.73 -23.21 9.40
CA LYS A 159 -8.44 -23.16 10.84
C LYS A 159 -9.74 -23.02 11.65
N GLN A 160 -10.63 -22.11 11.25
CA GLN A 160 -11.94 -21.93 11.91
C GLN A 160 -12.78 -23.21 11.86
N ASN A 161 -12.60 -24.03 10.82
CA ASN A 161 -13.24 -25.34 10.66
C ASN A 161 -12.46 -26.50 11.30
N GLY A 162 -11.40 -26.23 12.07
CA GLY A 162 -10.56 -27.24 12.74
C GLY A 162 -9.51 -27.94 11.87
N ASN A 163 -9.42 -27.63 10.57
CA ASN A 163 -8.50 -28.27 9.62
C ASN A 163 -7.14 -27.54 9.57
N ILE A 164 -6.33 -27.71 10.62
CA ILE A 164 -5.05 -26.98 10.78
C ILE A 164 -4.01 -27.35 9.71
N GLU A 165 -3.91 -28.62 9.32
CA GLU A 165 -2.94 -29.08 8.32
C GLU A 165 -3.18 -28.44 6.95
N ASP A 166 -4.43 -28.48 6.47
CA ASP A 166 -4.82 -27.80 5.24
C ASP A 166 -4.65 -26.28 5.35
N ALA A 167 -4.87 -25.71 6.55
CA ALA A 167 -4.69 -24.28 6.77
C ALA A 167 -3.23 -23.85 6.58
N VAL A 168 -2.29 -24.61 7.13
CA VAL A 168 -0.85 -24.43 6.95
C VAL A 168 -0.47 -24.51 5.46
N ALA A 169 -0.99 -25.50 4.73
CA ALA A 169 -0.72 -25.63 3.30
C ALA A 169 -1.23 -24.42 2.52
N ALA A 170 -2.45 -23.96 2.82
CA ALA A 170 -3.05 -22.79 2.20
C ALA A 170 -2.26 -21.50 2.49
N TRP A 171 -1.81 -21.27 3.72
CA TRP A 171 -0.91 -20.14 4.01
C TRP A 171 0.42 -20.25 3.26
N GLY A 172 0.98 -21.46 3.15
CA GLY A 172 2.19 -21.71 2.34
C GLY A 172 2.04 -21.23 0.90
N ASN A 173 0.91 -21.52 0.27
CA ASN A 173 0.59 -21.09 -1.10
C ASN A 173 0.37 -19.57 -1.25
N SER A 174 0.18 -18.84 -0.14
CA SER A 174 -0.04 -17.39 -0.14
C SER A 174 1.24 -16.55 0.07
N LYS A 175 2.37 -17.21 0.41
CA LYS A 175 3.63 -16.54 0.79
C LYS A 175 4.20 -15.60 -0.28
N GLU A 176 3.89 -15.82 -1.56
CA GLU A 176 4.33 -14.93 -2.64
C GLU A 176 3.86 -13.47 -2.47
N PHE A 177 2.72 -13.26 -1.82
CA PHE A 177 2.14 -11.93 -1.55
C PHE A 177 2.03 -11.59 -0.06
N TYR A 178 1.94 -12.63 0.79
CA TYR A 178 1.67 -12.50 2.22
C TYR A 178 2.74 -13.19 3.08
N TYR A 179 4.01 -13.09 2.67
CA TYR A 179 5.11 -13.86 3.29
C TYR A 179 5.12 -13.79 4.81
N TRP A 180 5.23 -12.58 5.38
CA TRP A 180 5.29 -12.41 6.83
C TRP A 180 4.03 -12.91 7.53
N GLN A 181 2.85 -12.57 7.01
CA GLN A 181 1.57 -12.94 7.62
C GLN A 181 1.37 -14.46 7.63
N ALA A 182 1.62 -15.08 6.47
CA ALA A 182 1.46 -16.51 6.28
C ALA A 182 2.47 -17.29 7.12
N GLU A 183 3.74 -16.89 7.10
CA GLU A 183 4.79 -17.55 7.88
C GLU A 183 4.57 -17.36 9.39
N ALA A 184 4.11 -16.19 9.83
CA ALA A 184 3.77 -15.96 11.24
C ALA A 184 2.67 -16.91 11.72
N LEU A 185 1.59 -17.05 10.94
CA LEU A 185 0.50 -17.99 11.25
C LEU A 185 0.99 -19.44 11.22
N ILE A 186 1.80 -19.83 10.24
CA ILE A 186 2.37 -21.19 10.16
C ILE A 186 3.21 -21.52 11.41
N ARG A 187 4.10 -20.61 11.83
CA ARG A 187 4.94 -20.82 13.04
C ARG A 187 4.09 -20.92 14.31
N ILE A 188 3.08 -20.06 14.44
CA ILE A 188 2.17 -20.06 15.59
C ILE A 188 1.36 -21.35 15.65
N GLU A 189 0.69 -21.75 14.56
CA GLU A 189 -0.17 -22.94 14.60
C GLU A 189 0.61 -24.24 14.75
N LYS A 190 1.82 -24.33 14.18
CA LYS A 190 2.63 -25.56 14.29
C LYS A 190 3.33 -25.70 15.63
N GLN A 191 3.71 -24.60 16.26
CA GLN A 191 4.75 -24.61 17.28
C GLN A 191 4.36 -23.84 18.54
N TYR A 192 3.78 -22.64 18.39
CA TYR A 192 3.55 -21.73 19.52
C TYR A 192 2.19 -21.00 19.47
N PRO A 193 1.05 -21.69 19.67
CA PRO A 193 -0.28 -21.08 19.62
C PRO A 193 -0.49 -19.93 20.63
N ASN A 194 0.25 -19.96 21.74
CA ASN A 194 0.28 -18.93 22.78
C ASN A 194 0.79 -17.55 22.28
N LEU A 195 1.52 -17.50 21.16
CA LEU A 195 2.01 -16.25 20.57
C LEU A 195 0.97 -15.51 19.72
N LYS A 196 -0.24 -16.09 19.49
CA LYS A 196 -1.30 -15.46 18.68
C LYS A 196 -1.65 -14.05 19.16
N LYS A 197 -1.68 -13.81 20.47
CA LYS A 197 -1.99 -12.49 21.03
C LYS A 197 -0.90 -11.46 20.72
N ILE A 198 0.38 -11.85 20.73
CA ILE A 198 1.49 -10.97 20.30
C ILE A 198 1.36 -10.64 18.82
N LEU A 199 1.10 -11.63 17.95
CA LEU A 199 0.86 -11.37 16.52
C LEU A 199 -0.26 -10.35 16.31
N ASN A 200 -1.39 -10.51 17.01
CA ASN A 200 -2.52 -9.57 16.91
C ASN A 200 -2.14 -8.15 17.36
N LEU A 201 -1.35 -8.01 18.42
CA LEU A 201 -0.87 -6.70 18.89
C LEU A 201 0.11 -6.06 17.90
N VAL A 202 1.03 -6.85 17.34
CA VAL A 202 1.94 -6.36 16.28
C VAL A 202 1.14 -5.84 15.09
N ILE A 203 0.13 -6.58 14.66
CA ILE A 203 -0.77 -6.18 13.57
C ILE A 203 -1.51 -4.89 13.91
N SER A 204 -2.05 -4.78 15.12
CA SER A 204 -2.73 -3.58 15.60
C SER A 204 -1.82 -2.35 15.53
N ILE A 205 -0.56 -2.48 15.97
CA ILE A 205 0.43 -1.41 15.87
C ILE A 205 0.68 -1.07 14.40
N ILE A 206 0.95 -2.04 13.53
CA ILE A 206 1.23 -1.80 12.10
C ILE A 206 0.08 -1.05 11.42
N GLU A 207 -1.17 -1.46 11.66
CA GLU A 207 -2.35 -0.78 11.11
C GLU A 207 -2.50 0.64 11.68
N ASN A 208 -2.17 0.86 12.95
CA ASN A 208 -2.19 2.21 13.54
C ASN A 208 -1.17 3.15 12.89
N LEU A 209 0.03 2.61 12.59
CA LEU A 209 1.13 3.35 11.97
C LEU A 209 0.88 3.66 10.48
N ARG A 210 -0.05 2.95 9.83
CA ARG A 210 -0.33 3.10 8.41
C ARG A 210 -0.77 4.52 8.06
N LEU A 211 -0.28 5.03 6.92
CA LEU A 211 -0.71 6.30 6.36
C LEU A 211 -1.76 6.06 5.26
N PRO A 212 -3.01 6.52 5.46
CA PRO A 212 -4.01 6.50 4.39
C PRO A 212 -3.75 7.57 3.32
N LEU A 213 -2.82 8.50 3.59
CA LEU A 213 -2.46 9.65 2.76
C LEU A 213 -3.66 10.51 2.38
N ASN A 214 -4.43 10.90 3.39
CA ASN A 214 -5.58 11.78 3.30
C ASN A 214 -5.46 12.95 4.29
N ASN A 215 -6.38 13.91 4.20
CA ASN A 215 -6.50 15.02 5.14
C ASN A 215 -5.18 15.81 5.33
N ASN A 216 -4.58 15.73 6.53
CA ASN A 216 -3.40 16.52 6.88
C ASN A 216 -2.08 15.88 6.44
N GLU A 217 -2.08 14.62 6.02
CA GLU A 217 -0.90 13.80 5.70
C GLU A 217 -0.94 13.29 4.26
N MET A 218 -1.38 14.12 3.30
CA MET A 218 -1.63 13.69 1.92
C MET A 218 -0.37 13.31 1.13
N LYS A 219 0.80 13.77 1.58
CA LYS A 219 2.05 13.72 0.81
C LYS A 219 3.24 13.46 1.70
N VAL A 220 4.20 12.72 1.15
CA VAL A 220 5.51 12.44 1.77
C VAL A 220 6.62 12.67 0.76
N ALA A 221 7.82 12.93 1.24
CA ALA A 221 8.98 13.20 0.41
C ALA A 221 10.04 12.10 0.48
N HIS A 222 10.70 11.82 -0.64
CA HIS A 222 11.87 10.97 -0.73
C HIS A 222 13.08 11.81 -1.16
N TYR A 223 14.10 11.87 -0.32
CA TYR A 223 15.33 12.60 -0.63
C TYR A 223 16.27 11.73 -1.44
N SER A 224 16.72 12.24 -2.58
CA SER A 224 17.55 11.50 -3.51
C SER A 224 18.61 12.39 -4.17
N ARG A 225 19.52 11.75 -4.88
CA ARG A 225 20.48 12.42 -5.76
C ARG A 225 19.75 13.03 -6.95
N ALA A 226 20.16 14.21 -7.40
CA ALA A 226 19.56 14.87 -8.56
C ALA A 226 19.66 13.99 -9.82
N THR A 227 20.81 13.35 -10.03
CA THR A 227 21.05 12.42 -11.15
C THR A 227 20.19 11.17 -11.07
N THR A 228 19.99 10.62 -9.86
CA THR A 228 19.09 9.47 -9.66
C THR A 228 17.64 9.86 -9.94
N ALA A 229 17.19 11.01 -9.46
CA ALA A 229 15.85 11.52 -9.73
C ALA A 229 15.58 11.74 -11.23
N LEU A 230 16.55 12.29 -11.98
CA LEU A 230 16.43 12.42 -13.43
C LEU A 230 16.27 11.07 -14.13
N ARG A 231 17.05 10.05 -13.75
CA ARG A 231 16.92 8.69 -14.31
C ARG A 231 15.57 8.03 -14.01
N LEU A 232 14.96 8.33 -12.86
CA LEU A 232 13.64 7.84 -12.49
C LEU A 232 12.50 8.55 -13.23
N LEU A 233 12.74 9.77 -13.72
CA LEU A 233 11.74 10.58 -14.43
C LEU A 233 11.87 10.50 -15.96
N ASP A 234 13.00 10.03 -16.47
CA ASP A 234 13.23 9.83 -17.88
C ASP A 234 12.32 8.71 -18.44
N LYS A 235 11.43 9.06 -19.38
CA LYS A 235 10.51 8.13 -20.02
C LYS A 235 11.21 7.09 -20.90
N GLN A 236 12.46 7.33 -21.29
CA GLN A 236 13.27 6.39 -22.07
C GLN A 236 14.10 5.46 -21.17
N SER A 237 14.22 5.79 -19.88
CA SER A 237 14.94 5.00 -18.90
C SER A 237 14.10 3.82 -18.42
N LEU A 238 14.71 2.63 -18.37
CA LEU A 238 14.14 1.45 -17.70
C LEU A 238 14.36 1.47 -16.18
N SER A 239 14.84 2.60 -15.62
CA SER A 239 15.13 2.70 -14.19
C SER A 239 13.85 2.77 -13.37
N LEU A 240 13.57 1.69 -12.65
CA LEU A 240 12.46 1.62 -11.70
C LEU A 240 12.89 2.13 -10.32
N PHE A 241 11.91 2.56 -9.52
CA PHE A 241 12.13 2.80 -8.10
C PHE A 241 12.47 1.48 -7.41
N ARG A 242 13.41 1.48 -6.47
CA ARG A 242 13.95 0.27 -5.86
C ARG A 242 13.87 0.35 -4.34
N LEU A 243 13.49 -0.76 -3.71
CA LEU A 243 13.67 -0.94 -2.26
C LEU A 243 14.97 -1.72 -2.05
N ARG A 244 15.78 -1.31 -1.08
CA ARG A 244 17.08 -1.92 -0.80
C ARG A 244 17.03 -2.74 0.47
N THR A 245 17.90 -3.75 0.57
CA THR A 245 18.07 -4.49 1.81
C THR A 245 18.46 -3.58 2.97
N ILE A 246 17.85 -3.79 4.13
CA ILE A 246 18.13 -3.01 5.34
C ILE A 246 19.59 -3.08 5.79
N LYS A 247 20.32 -4.14 5.42
CA LYS A 247 21.75 -4.33 5.76
C LYS A 247 22.67 -3.22 5.23
N THR A 248 22.16 -2.33 4.37
CA THR A 248 22.91 -1.26 3.72
C THR A 248 22.51 0.14 4.20
N VAL A 249 21.70 0.25 5.25
CA VAL A 249 21.33 1.53 5.86
C VAL A 249 22.48 2.15 6.64
N ASN A 250 22.46 3.47 6.78
CA ASN A 250 23.53 4.23 7.43
C ASN A 250 23.51 4.14 8.97
N ASP A 251 22.37 3.81 9.58
CA ASP A 251 22.23 3.69 11.03
C ASP A 251 22.61 2.27 11.49
N PRO A 252 23.72 2.09 12.25
CA PRO A 252 24.11 0.78 12.75
C PRO A 252 23.15 0.20 13.80
N MET A 253 22.29 1.02 14.42
CA MET A 253 21.29 0.60 15.42
C MET A 253 19.94 0.23 14.79
N GLU A 254 19.82 0.33 13.47
CA GLU A 254 18.64 -0.03 12.71
C GLU A 254 18.30 -1.53 12.94
N GLY A 255 17.06 -1.83 13.31
CA GLY A 255 16.63 -3.19 13.68
C GLY A 255 17.03 -3.66 15.10
N LEU A 256 17.85 -2.90 15.82
CA LEU A 256 18.32 -3.23 17.18
C LEU A 256 17.60 -2.45 18.28
N THR A 257 17.12 -1.24 17.99
CA THR A 257 16.50 -0.34 18.99
C THR A 257 15.34 -1.00 19.73
N LEU A 258 14.41 -1.64 19.02
CA LEU A 258 13.28 -2.34 19.64
C LEU A 258 13.76 -3.50 20.53
N ASN A 259 14.76 -4.27 20.09
CA ASN A 259 15.27 -5.40 20.87
C ASN A 259 15.94 -4.91 22.17
N ARG A 260 16.67 -3.79 22.11
CA ARG A 260 17.26 -3.14 23.29
C ARG A 260 16.17 -2.74 24.27
N TYR A 261 15.14 -2.05 23.80
CA TYR A 261 13.99 -1.66 24.62
C TYR A 261 13.30 -2.86 25.27
N LEU A 262 13.01 -3.92 24.50
CA LEU A 262 12.40 -5.14 25.02
C LEU A 262 13.29 -5.87 26.03
N SER A 263 14.62 -5.91 25.82
CA SER A 263 15.54 -6.54 26.77
C SER A 263 15.63 -5.80 28.11
N LEU A 264 15.51 -4.46 28.11
CA LEU A 264 15.43 -3.66 29.33
C LEU A 264 14.09 -3.89 30.06
N CYS A 265 12.99 -4.03 29.32
CA CYS A 265 11.67 -4.29 29.90
C CYS A 265 11.49 -5.74 30.36
N CYS A 266 12.17 -6.68 29.72
CA CYS A 266 12.07 -8.11 29.94
C CYS A 266 13.49 -8.71 30.05
N PRO A 267 14.18 -8.61 31.19
CA PRO A 267 15.55 -9.10 31.35
C PRO A 267 15.73 -10.60 31.04
N GLN A 268 14.66 -11.38 31.17
CA GLN A 268 14.59 -12.79 30.73
C GLN A 268 14.78 -12.99 29.22
N PHE A 269 14.50 -11.96 28.42
CA PHE A 269 14.61 -11.96 26.97
C PHE A 269 16.02 -11.47 26.62
N SER A 270 16.97 -12.39 26.59
CA SER A 270 18.38 -12.06 26.36
C SER A 270 18.62 -11.46 24.98
N SER A 271 19.36 -10.35 24.94
CA SER A 271 19.80 -9.69 23.71
C SER A 271 20.68 -10.57 22.81
N ALA A 272 21.29 -11.62 23.35
CA ALA A 272 22.11 -12.57 22.58
C ALA A 272 21.27 -13.45 21.62
N HIS A 273 19.99 -13.69 21.95
CA HIS A 273 19.06 -14.45 21.12
C HIS A 273 18.33 -13.57 20.10
N ALA A 274 18.24 -12.25 20.35
CA ALA A 274 17.64 -11.29 19.42
C ALA A 274 18.46 -11.08 18.11
N ILE A 275 19.72 -11.51 18.09
CA ILE A 275 20.67 -11.35 16.97
C ILE A 275 20.67 -12.57 16.02
N LYS A 276 20.18 -13.74 16.48
CA LYS A 276 20.07 -14.95 15.65
C LYS A 276 18.79 -14.93 14.82
N THR A 277 18.65 -13.98 13.90
CA THR A 277 17.64 -14.12 12.85
C THR A 277 18.09 -15.18 11.86
N ASN A 278 17.22 -16.14 11.56
CA ASN A 278 17.44 -17.14 10.54
C ASN A 278 17.86 -16.46 9.23
N HIS A 279 18.98 -16.89 8.62
CA HIS A 279 19.67 -16.15 7.56
C HIS A 279 18.87 -15.99 6.25
N GLN A 280 17.71 -16.63 6.14
CA GLN A 280 16.89 -16.68 4.93
C GLN A 280 15.90 -15.51 4.81
N GLU A 281 15.53 -14.84 5.89
CA GLU A 281 14.55 -13.74 5.86
C GLU A 281 15.21 -12.43 5.39
N SER A 282 14.56 -11.73 4.47
CA SER A 282 15.05 -10.46 3.93
C SER A 282 14.01 -9.36 3.99
N VAL A 283 14.45 -8.20 4.48
CA VAL A 283 13.65 -6.98 4.56
C VAL A 283 14.23 -5.94 3.63
N PHE A 284 13.39 -5.47 2.71
CA PHE A 284 13.68 -4.40 1.78
C PHE A 284 12.84 -3.19 2.14
N ILE A 285 13.46 -2.01 2.23
CA ILE A 285 12.77 -0.77 2.58
C ILE A 285 13.07 0.36 1.59
N SER A 286 12.20 1.36 1.60
CA SER A 286 12.53 2.70 1.14
C SER A 286 11.91 3.72 2.10
N CYS A 287 12.64 4.81 2.31
CA CYS A 287 12.38 5.80 3.34
C CYS A 287 11.76 7.06 2.73
N PHE A 288 10.80 7.62 3.43
CA PHE A 288 10.10 8.85 3.12
C PHE A 288 10.03 9.73 4.37
N THR A 289 9.62 10.98 4.24
CA THR A 289 9.45 11.88 5.37
C THR A 289 8.27 12.82 5.15
N PHE A 290 7.64 13.26 6.23
CA PHE A 290 6.67 14.35 6.19
C PHE A 290 7.29 15.70 5.76
N ASN A 291 8.62 15.84 5.87
CA ASN A 291 9.34 17.08 5.58
C ASN A 291 9.70 17.22 4.09
N HIS A 292 8.88 17.92 3.31
CA HIS A 292 9.12 18.08 1.86
C HIS A 292 10.31 18.97 1.51
N ASP A 293 10.65 19.92 2.37
CA ASP A 293 11.75 20.86 2.16
C ASP A 293 12.42 21.15 3.51
N SER A 294 13.40 20.31 3.85
CA SER A 294 14.13 20.33 5.12
C SER A 294 15.63 20.48 4.92
N LEU A 295 16.19 21.47 5.63
CA LEU A 295 17.63 21.72 5.68
C LEU A 295 18.40 20.49 6.18
N ASN A 296 17.95 19.86 7.26
CA ASN A 296 18.63 18.72 7.85
C ASN A 296 18.63 17.53 6.88
N GLN A 297 17.51 17.28 6.20
CA GLN A 297 17.42 16.21 5.22
C GLN A 297 18.35 16.46 4.03
N PHE A 298 18.41 17.68 3.49
CA PHE A 298 19.35 18.02 2.41
C PHE A 298 20.83 17.97 2.80
N ARG A 299 21.15 18.14 4.09
CA ARG A 299 22.52 17.99 4.60
C ARG A 299 22.95 16.53 4.72
N LEU A 300 22.02 15.62 4.97
CA LEU A 300 22.32 14.22 5.24
C LEU A 300 22.14 13.33 4.02
N TYR A 301 21.14 13.58 3.19
CA TYR A 301 20.71 12.68 2.12
C TYR A 301 20.84 13.29 0.73
N GLY A 302 20.89 12.41 -0.28
CA GLY A 302 20.88 12.81 -1.69
C GLY A 302 22.16 13.51 -2.17
N LYS A 303 23.27 13.43 -1.41
CA LYS A 303 24.55 14.05 -1.76
C LYS A 303 25.04 13.55 -3.12
N GLU A 304 25.23 14.48 -4.05
CA GLU A 304 25.98 14.29 -5.30
C GLU A 304 27.47 14.44 -5.02
N ASN A 305 28.25 13.44 -5.40
CA ASN A 305 29.72 13.43 -5.20
C ASN A 305 30.16 13.79 -3.76
N GLY A 306 29.35 13.47 -2.76
CA GLY A 306 29.62 13.77 -1.35
C GLY A 306 29.31 15.21 -0.91
N GLN A 307 28.87 16.09 -1.82
CA GLN A 307 28.56 17.49 -1.51
C GLN A 307 27.25 17.62 -0.73
N GLU A 308 27.25 18.35 0.39
CA GLU A 308 26.03 18.66 1.15
C GLU A 308 25.07 19.56 0.35
N ALA A 309 23.76 19.37 0.57
CA ALA A 309 22.72 20.17 -0.07
C ALA A 309 22.87 20.27 -1.59
N SER A 310 23.17 19.13 -2.21
CA SER A 310 23.17 18.90 -3.66
C SER A 310 22.09 17.92 -4.12
N GLY A 311 21.29 17.42 -3.17
CA GLY A 311 20.19 16.50 -3.43
C GLY A 311 18.87 17.18 -3.81
N VAL A 312 17.87 16.35 -4.05
CA VAL A 312 16.50 16.77 -4.36
C VAL A 312 15.52 16.04 -3.47
N SER A 313 14.36 16.66 -3.24
CA SER A 313 13.25 16.07 -2.50
C SER A 313 12.09 15.82 -3.46
N LEU A 314 11.77 14.55 -3.67
CA LEU A 314 10.68 14.09 -4.53
C LEU A 314 9.41 13.90 -3.69
N VAL A 315 8.37 14.71 -3.93
CA VAL A 315 7.15 14.67 -3.14
C VAL A 315 6.09 13.81 -3.83
N PHE A 316 5.65 12.76 -3.16
CA PHE A 316 4.68 11.78 -3.64
C PHE A 316 3.34 11.90 -2.92
N ASP A 317 2.27 11.64 -3.65
CA ASP A 317 0.92 11.49 -3.08
C ASP A 317 0.46 10.02 -3.05
N SER A 318 -0.80 9.82 -2.66
CA SER A 318 -1.44 8.49 -2.57
C SER A 318 -1.35 7.60 -3.81
N ARG A 319 -1.04 8.14 -5.01
CA ARG A 319 -0.89 7.36 -6.25
C ARG A 319 0.38 6.50 -6.25
N PHE A 320 1.39 6.88 -5.46
CA PHE A 320 2.64 6.11 -5.38
C PHE A 320 2.55 4.91 -4.43
N PHE A 321 1.52 4.84 -3.59
CA PHE A 321 1.41 3.88 -2.50
C PHE A 321 0.13 3.06 -2.59
N ASN A 322 0.10 1.93 -1.89
CA ASN A 322 -1.15 1.23 -1.66
C ASN A 322 -1.90 1.82 -0.46
N THR A 323 -2.90 2.64 -0.75
CA THR A 323 -3.78 3.25 0.25
C THR A 323 -5.09 2.50 0.46
N SER A 324 -5.29 1.31 -0.14
CA SER A 324 -6.55 0.58 0.05
C SER A 324 -6.65 0.01 1.46
N VAL A 325 -7.85 0.07 2.07
CA VAL A 325 -8.08 -0.51 3.41
C VAL A 325 -8.02 -2.05 3.40
N ASP A 326 -7.77 -2.66 2.24
CA ASP A 326 -7.34 -4.05 2.07
C ASP A 326 -5.93 -4.22 2.66
N SER A 327 -5.79 -4.02 3.96
CA SER A 327 -4.52 -4.24 4.60
C SER A 327 -4.21 -5.74 4.50
N ASN A 328 -2.95 -6.05 4.28
CA ASN A 328 -2.51 -7.44 4.36
C ASN A 328 -2.74 -8.02 5.78
N PHE A 329 -3.09 -7.20 6.77
CA PHE A 329 -3.21 -7.58 8.18
C PHE A 329 -4.64 -7.55 8.76
N THR A 330 -5.62 -6.90 8.11
CA THR A 330 -7.03 -6.79 8.56
C THR A 330 -7.75 -8.12 8.49
N PHE A 331 -7.15 -9.12 7.84
CA PHE A 331 -7.66 -10.47 7.74
C PHE A 331 -7.40 -11.32 9.01
N ILE A 332 -6.47 -10.92 9.88
CA ILE A 332 -6.03 -11.72 11.04
C ILE A 332 -6.77 -11.36 12.34
N SER A 333 -7.30 -10.13 12.47
CA SER A 333 -8.10 -9.76 13.64
C SER A 333 -9.47 -10.43 13.58
N ASP A 334 -9.79 -11.25 14.59
CA ASP A 334 -11.09 -11.92 14.79
C ASP A 334 -12.28 -10.93 15.02
N ASN A 335 -12.07 -9.61 14.84
CA ASN A 335 -13.09 -8.59 15.04
C ASN A 335 -13.67 -8.04 13.74
N GLN A 336 -14.99 -8.06 13.72
CA GLN A 336 -15.91 -7.50 12.74
C GLN A 336 -15.56 -6.03 12.43
N ASN A 337 -15.13 -5.77 11.20
CA ASN A 337 -15.45 -4.59 10.38
C ASN A 337 -14.53 -4.58 9.15
N ILE A 338 -14.92 -5.28 8.10
CA ILE A 338 -14.21 -5.27 6.81
C ILE A 338 -14.91 -4.27 5.89
N ILE A 339 -14.47 -3.01 5.93
CA ILE A 339 -14.87 -1.96 4.98
C ILE A 339 -13.72 -1.71 3.99
N GLU A 340 -14.00 -2.07 2.74
CA GLU A 340 -13.58 -1.53 1.43
C GLU A 340 -12.24 -0.80 1.24
N SER A 341 -11.52 -1.12 0.14
CA SER A 341 -11.60 -0.32 -1.09
C SER A 341 -10.86 -0.94 -2.29
N ASN A 342 -11.60 -1.55 -3.23
CA ASN A 342 -11.06 -1.94 -4.55
C ASN A 342 -10.96 -0.70 -5.45
N LYS A 343 -9.81 -0.02 -5.45
CA LYS A 343 -9.48 0.94 -6.53
C LYS A 343 -9.42 0.17 -7.85
N ILE A 344 -10.31 0.53 -8.77
CA ILE A 344 -10.41 -0.05 -10.11
C ILE A 344 -9.13 0.26 -10.87
N LYS A 345 -8.24 -0.73 -11.04
CA LYS A 345 -7.31 -0.73 -12.18
C LYS A 345 -8.08 -1.23 -13.41
N GLN A 346 -7.97 -0.49 -14.51
CA GLN A 346 -8.43 -0.97 -15.82
C GLN A 346 -7.82 -2.36 -16.09
N PRO A 347 -8.49 -3.24 -16.87
CA PRO A 347 -7.87 -4.50 -17.27
C PRO A 347 -6.56 -4.17 -17.98
N ALA A 348 -5.45 -4.48 -17.32
CA ALA A 348 -4.13 -4.36 -17.91
C ALA A 348 -4.07 -5.34 -19.08
N GLU A 349 -3.54 -4.88 -20.21
CA GLU A 349 -3.04 -5.79 -21.24
C GLU A 349 -2.04 -6.76 -20.60
N PRO A 350 -1.95 -8.01 -21.10
CA PRO A 350 -1.03 -8.99 -20.54
C PRO A 350 0.41 -8.53 -20.84
N GLU A 351 0.98 -7.73 -19.94
CA GLU A 351 2.43 -7.50 -19.93
C GLU A 351 3.09 -8.72 -19.27
N GLU A 352 3.62 -9.61 -20.11
CA GLU A 352 4.73 -10.47 -19.71
C GLU A 352 5.94 -9.58 -19.35
N LYS A 353 6.02 -9.14 -18.09
CA LYS A 353 7.27 -8.65 -17.48
C LYS A 353 7.49 -9.37 -16.16
N PRO A 354 8.65 -9.99 -15.92
CA PRO A 354 8.93 -10.63 -14.64
C PRO A 354 9.26 -9.58 -13.56
N SER A 355 8.95 -9.92 -12.30
CA SER A 355 9.69 -9.55 -11.06
C SER A 355 9.47 -8.20 -10.34
N ASN A 356 8.49 -7.36 -10.68
CA ASN A 356 8.22 -6.15 -9.88
C ASN A 356 7.30 -6.45 -8.69
N ILE A 357 7.57 -5.85 -7.52
CA ILE A 357 6.65 -5.87 -6.39
C ILE A 357 5.53 -4.83 -6.59
N SER A 358 4.33 -5.16 -6.13
CA SER A 358 3.14 -4.31 -6.19
C SER A 358 3.29 -3.07 -5.30
N LEU A 359 2.34 -2.12 -5.44
CA LEU A 359 2.30 -0.97 -4.55
C LEU A 359 2.17 -1.44 -3.09
N LEU A 360 2.99 -0.86 -2.24
CA LEU A 360 3.05 -1.16 -0.82
C LEU A 360 2.40 -0.04 0.00
N PRO A 361 1.77 -0.39 1.13
CA PRO A 361 1.39 0.61 2.12
C PRO A 361 2.62 1.30 2.70
N ILE A 362 2.42 2.55 3.12
CA ILE A 362 3.41 3.36 3.82
C ILE A 362 3.03 3.48 5.30
N TYR A 363 4.03 3.42 6.17
CA TYR A 363 3.89 3.46 7.62
C TYR A 363 4.76 4.56 8.19
N ARG A 364 4.27 5.26 9.21
CA ARG A 364 5.10 6.16 10.02
C ARG A 364 6.00 5.35 10.95
N CYS A 365 7.20 5.84 11.24
CA CYS A 365 8.09 5.21 12.23
C CYS A 365 7.68 5.54 13.67
N ILE A 366 8.07 4.67 14.60
CA ILE A 366 8.04 4.90 16.05
C ILE A 366 9.45 5.34 16.47
N TYR A 367 9.55 6.39 17.26
CA TYR A 367 10.78 6.85 17.89
C TYR A 367 10.78 6.44 19.36
N ILE A 368 11.74 5.60 19.75
CA ILE A 368 11.89 5.11 21.12
C ILE A 368 13.28 5.48 21.66
N ASP A 369 13.31 5.97 22.89
CA ASP A 369 14.53 6.01 23.71
C ASP A 369 14.49 4.80 24.66
N PRO A 370 15.29 3.74 24.42
CA PRO A 370 15.19 2.50 25.19
C PRO A 370 15.37 2.69 26.70
N GLU A 371 16.20 3.66 27.09
CA GLU A 371 16.60 3.93 28.48
C GLU A 371 15.50 4.64 29.27
N SER A 372 14.88 5.68 28.72
CA SER A 372 13.80 6.42 29.41
C SER A 372 12.41 5.84 29.16
N GLY A 373 12.25 4.99 28.12
CA GLY A 373 10.95 4.56 27.64
C GLY A 373 10.15 5.65 26.93
N TYR A 374 10.78 6.78 26.58
CA TYR A 374 10.16 7.80 25.74
C TYR A 374 9.74 7.18 24.40
N LEU A 375 8.49 7.45 24.00
CA LEU A 375 7.91 6.98 22.74
C LEU A 375 7.21 8.14 22.04
N SER A 376 7.51 8.33 20.77
CA SER A 376 6.76 9.23 19.90
C SER A 376 6.57 8.65 18.51
N LEU A 377 5.61 9.17 17.75
CA LEU A 377 5.37 8.76 16.36
C LEU A 377 5.90 9.80 15.39
N ALA A 378 6.44 9.35 14.26
CA ALA A 378 6.69 10.24 13.14
C ALA A 378 5.38 10.92 12.72
N GLN A 379 5.44 12.24 12.66
CA GLN A 379 4.32 13.13 12.40
C GLN A 379 4.83 14.40 11.73
N ARG A 380 3.94 15.23 11.21
CA ARG A 380 4.31 16.51 10.60
C ARG A 380 4.93 17.47 11.60
N ASP A 381 5.85 18.30 11.13
CA ASP A 381 6.36 19.46 11.87
C ASP A 381 5.39 20.65 11.81
N GLU A 382 5.27 21.41 12.89
CA GLU A 382 4.39 22.58 12.97
C GLU A 382 4.74 23.63 11.91
N ILE A 383 6.02 23.96 11.75
CA ILE A 383 6.47 24.99 10.80
C ILE A 383 6.13 24.57 9.37
N THR A 384 6.38 23.30 9.03
CA THR A 384 6.03 22.79 7.70
C THR A 384 4.52 22.77 7.46
N PHE A 385 3.73 22.45 8.50
CA PHE A 385 2.27 22.50 8.46
C PHE A 385 1.75 23.89 8.13
N TYR A 386 2.18 24.92 8.87
CA TYR A 386 1.77 26.29 8.59
C TYR A 386 2.23 26.74 7.20
N ARG A 387 3.49 26.44 6.82
CA ARG A 387 4.03 26.85 5.52
C ARG A 387 3.18 26.33 4.34
N GLU A 388 2.70 25.10 4.42
CA GLU A 388 1.80 24.54 3.41
C GLU A 388 0.41 25.17 3.46
N ALA A 389 -0.18 25.33 4.65
CA ALA A 389 -1.48 25.98 4.80
C ALA A 389 -1.49 27.41 4.23
N TYR A 390 -0.40 28.17 4.44
CA TYR A 390 -0.22 29.50 3.85
C TYR A 390 -0.09 29.47 2.32
N ALA A 391 0.63 28.48 1.77
CA ALA A 391 0.83 28.36 0.32
C ALA A 391 -0.48 28.02 -0.43
N ASP A 392 -1.38 27.29 0.21
CA ASP A 392 -2.65 26.86 -0.39
C ASP A 392 -3.80 27.86 -0.17
N ALA A 393 -3.86 28.56 0.97
CA ALA A 393 -5.01 29.40 1.34
C ALA A 393 -4.73 30.92 1.35
N GLY A 394 -3.48 31.37 1.21
CA GLY A 394 -3.11 32.78 1.38
C GLY A 394 -3.08 33.24 2.85
N LYS A 395 -2.66 34.48 3.11
CA LYS A 395 -2.42 35.02 4.47
C LYS A 395 -3.66 35.12 5.36
N GLU A 396 -4.87 35.12 4.80
CA GLU A 396 -6.11 35.44 5.53
C GLU A 396 -6.68 34.27 6.35
N ASN A 397 -6.09 33.06 6.29
CA ASN A 397 -6.69 31.84 6.87
C ASN A 397 -5.88 31.18 8.02
N THR A 398 -5.06 31.95 8.74
CA THR A 398 -4.16 31.46 9.81
C THR A 398 -4.88 30.83 11.00
N ALA A 399 -6.03 31.37 11.38
CA ALA A 399 -6.86 30.82 12.45
C ALA A 399 -7.41 29.42 12.11
N SER A 400 -7.68 29.15 10.82
CA SER A 400 -8.09 27.83 10.34
C SER A 400 -6.94 26.84 10.41
N ALA A 401 -5.73 27.25 9.97
CA ALA A 401 -4.52 26.41 10.07
C ALA A 401 -4.22 26.00 11.52
N GLN A 402 -4.29 26.93 12.48
CA GLN A 402 -4.08 26.61 13.89
C GLN A 402 -5.10 25.61 14.43
N LYS A 403 -6.38 25.75 14.05
CA LYS A 403 -7.43 24.81 14.46
C LYS A 403 -7.18 23.41 13.89
N ILE A 404 -6.83 23.32 12.61
CA ILE A 404 -6.53 22.04 11.96
C ILE A 404 -5.28 21.39 12.59
N TRP A 405 -4.26 22.18 12.90
CA TRP A 405 -3.05 21.72 13.58
C TRP A 405 -3.36 21.15 14.98
N LYS A 406 -4.14 21.85 15.81
CA LYS A 406 -4.55 21.34 17.13
C LYS A 406 -5.33 20.02 17.02
N ASN A 407 -6.22 19.92 16.03
CA ASN A 407 -6.95 18.68 15.79
C ASN A 407 -6.01 17.54 15.35
N TYR A 408 -5.04 17.84 14.47
CA TYR A 408 -4.02 16.89 14.07
C TYR A 408 -3.18 16.39 15.25
N GLN A 409 -2.71 17.31 16.11
CA GLN A 409 -1.96 16.95 17.32
C GLN A 409 -2.78 16.05 18.25
N THR A 410 -4.07 16.35 18.44
CA THR A 410 -4.97 15.52 19.26
C THR A 410 -5.08 14.10 18.70
N GLN A 411 -5.28 13.96 17.39
CA GLN A 411 -5.32 12.65 16.72
C GLN A 411 -3.99 11.90 16.88
N MET A 412 -2.86 12.62 16.81
CA MET A 412 -1.55 12.02 16.97
C MET A 412 -1.27 11.56 18.41
N THR A 413 -1.70 12.32 19.41
CA THR A 413 -1.62 11.91 20.82
C THR A 413 -2.41 10.63 21.07
N ILE A 414 -3.64 10.52 20.53
CA ILE A 414 -4.46 9.31 20.66
C ILE A 414 -3.73 8.10 20.05
N LYS A 415 -3.27 8.24 18.79
CA LYS A 415 -2.53 7.18 18.10
C LYS A 415 -1.28 6.73 18.85
N GLN A 416 -0.52 7.70 19.39
CA GLN A 416 0.68 7.42 20.16
C GLN A 416 0.37 6.62 21.44
N GLU A 417 -0.71 6.96 22.14
CA GLU A 417 -1.14 6.23 23.33
C GLU A 417 -1.60 4.81 22.98
N GLU A 418 -2.36 4.62 21.89
CA GLU A 418 -2.78 3.29 21.42
C GLU A 418 -1.60 2.38 21.06
N VAL A 419 -0.58 2.94 20.39
CA VAL A 419 0.66 2.22 20.06
C VAL A 419 1.43 1.85 21.33
N LYS A 420 1.55 2.80 22.27
CA LYS A 420 2.23 2.57 23.54
C LYS A 420 1.53 1.47 24.36
N GLN A 421 0.22 1.56 24.52
CA GLN A 421 -0.58 0.54 25.20
C GLN A 421 -0.40 -0.84 24.56
N SER A 422 -0.45 -0.92 23.23
CA SER A 422 -0.24 -2.20 22.52
C SER A 422 1.17 -2.76 22.73
N LEU A 423 2.18 -1.90 22.81
CA LEU A 423 3.57 -2.31 23.07
C LEU A 423 3.76 -2.77 24.52
N ASP A 424 3.13 -2.10 25.49
CA ASP A 424 3.09 -2.49 26.89
C ASP A 424 2.41 -3.88 27.06
N GLU A 425 1.31 -4.13 26.33
CA GLU A 425 0.68 -5.46 26.29
C GLU A 425 1.62 -6.53 25.70
N ILE A 426 2.36 -6.21 24.62
CA ILE A 426 3.37 -7.14 24.07
C ILE A 426 4.41 -7.48 25.13
N ILE A 427 4.94 -6.47 25.84
CA ILE A 427 5.91 -6.65 26.92
C ILE A 427 5.35 -7.56 28.01
N GLU A 428 4.11 -7.32 28.47
CA GLU A 428 3.46 -8.15 29.47
C GLU A 428 3.32 -9.61 29.00
N HIS A 429 2.93 -9.83 27.76
CA HIS A 429 2.84 -11.17 27.18
C HIS A 429 4.21 -11.86 27.08
N ILE A 430 5.24 -11.15 26.63
CA ILE A 430 6.61 -11.68 26.59
C ILE A 430 7.07 -12.11 27.98
N ARG A 431 6.79 -11.31 29.02
CA ARG A 431 7.11 -11.65 30.42
C ARG A 431 6.42 -12.94 30.89
N LYS A 432 5.21 -13.22 30.42
CA LYS A 432 4.46 -14.44 30.77
C LYS A 432 4.95 -15.69 30.03
N ILE A 433 5.56 -15.53 28.87
CA ILE A 433 5.98 -16.66 28.01
C ILE A 433 7.37 -17.18 28.39
N SER A 434 8.17 -16.40 29.12
CA SER A 434 9.60 -16.60 29.33
C SER A 434 10.04 -17.82 30.15
N GLU A 435 9.17 -18.83 30.26
CA GLU A 435 9.46 -20.14 30.85
C GLU A 435 9.53 -21.26 29.79
N VAL A 436 9.29 -20.96 28.51
CA VAL A 436 9.27 -21.96 27.41
C VAL A 436 10.53 -21.86 26.55
N GLU A 437 11.37 -22.91 26.57
CA GLU A 437 12.52 -23.04 25.66
C GLU A 437 12.06 -22.94 24.18
N ASN A 438 12.82 -22.23 23.34
CA ASN A 438 12.71 -22.15 21.87
C ASN A 438 11.67 -21.21 21.22
N VAL A 439 10.93 -20.37 21.96
CA VAL A 439 9.96 -19.41 21.35
C VAL A 439 10.61 -18.22 20.62
N GLU A 440 11.89 -17.97 20.87
CA GLU A 440 12.58 -16.72 20.52
C GLU A 440 12.64 -16.46 19.01
N ASP A 441 12.91 -17.49 18.20
CA ASP A 441 12.98 -17.36 16.74
C ASP A 441 11.62 -16.96 16.15
N THR A 442 10.53 -17.55 16.66
CA THR A 442 9.19 -17.18 16.24
C THR A 442 8.86 -15.77 16.72
N LEU A 443 9.10 -15.45 17.99
CA LEU A 443 8.85 -14.12 18.53
C LEU A 443 9.63 -13.02 17.77
N ASN A 444 10.91 -13.26 17.46
CA ASN A 444 11.73 -12.36 16.66
C ASN A 444 11.15 -12.13 15.25
N PHE A 445 10.59 -13.18 14.65
CA PHE A 445 9.92 -13.08 13.35
C PHE A 445 8.60 -12.32 13.42
N LEU A 446 7.79 -12.56 14.46
CA LEU A 446 6.56 -11.81 14.69
C LEU A 446 6.85 -10.31 14.85
N LEU A 447 7.93 -9.96 15.56
CA LEU A 447 8.32 -8.56 15.77
C LEU A 447 9.04 -7.93 14.57
N LEU A 448 9.40 -8.70 13.54
CA LEU A 448 10.22 -8.26 12.42
C LEU A 448 9.76 -6.96 11.74
N PRO A 449 8.46 -6.71 11.49
CA PRO A 449 8.01 -5.45 10.92
C PRO A 449 8.27 -4.27 11.86
N LEU A 450 8.02 -4.46 13.17
CA LEU A 450 8.24 -3.41 14.17
C LEU A 450 9.72 -3.11 14.35
N LYS A 451 10.59 -4.13 14.27
CA LYS A 451 12.06 -3.93 14.32
C LYS A 451 12.53 -2.88 13.32
N TYR A 452 11.90 -2.83 12.14
CA TYR A 452 12.24 -1.89 11.06
C TYR A 452 11.24 -0.74 10.89
N LEU A 453 10.34 -0.55 11.85
CA LEU A 453 9.53 0.66 11.99
C LEU A 453 9.93 1.46 13.24
N VAL A 454 10.69 0.86 14.17
CA VAL A 454 11.20 1.52 15.37
C VAL A 454 12.60 2.07 15.12
N LYS A 455 12.79 3.35 15.45
CA LYS A 455 14.06 4.07 15.43
C LYS A 455 14.40 4.63 16.80
N HIS A 456 15.67 4.94 17.00
CA HIS A 456 16.09 5.69 18.17
C HIS A 456 15.46 7.09 18.18
N ALA A 457 15.03 7.58 19.33
CA ALA A 457 14.39 8.90 19.47
C ALA A 457 15.29 10.07 19.07
N ALA A 458 16.61 9.85 19.03
CA ALA A 458 17.59 10.83 18.53
C ALA A 458 17.42 11.20 17.04
N PHE A 459 16.65 10.42 16.27
CA PHE A 459 16.36 10.70 14.86
C PHE A 459 14.96 11.29 14.64
N HIS A 460 14.33 11.82 15.70
CA HIS A 460 12.96 12.32 15.67
C HIS A 460 12.74 13.41 14.59
N GLU A 461 13.74 14.24 14.31
CA GLU A 461 13.66 15.28 13.28
C GLU A 461 13.52 14.75 11.84
N GLU A 462 13.80 13.47 11.61
CA GLU A 462 13.64 12.86 10.29
C GLU A 462 12.18 12.70 9.89
N GLN A 463 11.26 12.58 10.87
CA GLN A 463 9.84 12.36 10.65
C GLN A 463 9.57 11.24 9.64
N GLU A 464 10.29 10.13 9.82
CA GLU A 464 10.45 9.11 8.81
C GLU A 464 9.19 8.25 8.66
N CYS A 465 8.92 7.90 7.41
CA CYS A 465 7.92 6.93 7.00
C CYS A 465 8.57 5.88 6.10
N ARG A 466 8.06 4.67 6.07
CA ARG A 466 8.66 3.56 5.32
C ARG A 466 7.62 2.78 4.54
N ILE A 467 8.01 2.36 3.34
CA ILE A 467 7.45 1.17 2.71
C ILE A 467 8.38 0.00 2.97
N MET A 468 7.83 -1.20 3.13
CA MET A 468 8.60 -2.38 3.50
C MET A 468 8.08 -3.61 2.76
N TYR A 469 9.02 -4.42 2.28
CA TYR A 469 8.79 -5.72 1.68
C TYR A 469 9.60 -6.76 2.45
N ILE A 470 8.90 -7.69 3.10
CA ILE A 470 9.50 -8.81 3.85
C ILE A 470 9.27 -10.07 3.02
N THR A 471 10.35 -10.80 2.72
CA THR A 471 10.28 -12.03 1.93
C THR A 471 11.44 -12.97 2.29
N ASP A 472 11.50 -14.12 1.63
CA ASP A 472 12.62 -15.06 1.67
C ASP A 472 13.71 -14.67 0.66
N LEU A 473 14.99 -14.94 0.96
CA LEU A 473 16.11 -14.73 0.05
C LEU A 473 15.98 -15.48 -1.28
N SER A 474 15.20 -16.56 -1.32
CA SER A 474 14.91 -17.32 -2.56
C SER A 474 13.82 -16.69 -3.44
N ASP A 475 13.20 -15.59 -3.02
CA ASP A 475 12.17 -14.90 -3.80
C ASP A 475 12.75 -14.40 -5.13
N ALA A 476 12.19 -14.91 -6.24
CA ALA A 476 12.61 -14.57 -7.60
C ALA A 476 12.45 -13.08 -7.96
N LYS A 477 11.76 -12.29 -7.12
CA LYS A 477 11.68 -10.82 -7.28
C LYS A 477 12.94 -10.10 -6.79
N ILE A 478 13.80 -10.77 -6.02
CA ILE A 478 15.06 -10.20 -5.53
C ILE A 478 16.07 -10.10 -6.67
N GLN A 479 16.62 -8.92 -6.84
CA GLN A 479 17.68 -8.60 -7.78
C GLN A 479 18.99 -8.38 -7.02
N SER A 480 20.08 -8.92 -7.57
CA SER A 480 21.43 -8.80 -6.99
C SER A 480 22.34 -7.99 -7.91
N ASP A 481 22.91 -6.93 -7.34
CA ASP A 481 24.02 -6.19 -7.91
C ASP A 481 25.30 -6.64 -7.19
N TRP A 482 25.95 -7.64 -7.78
CA TRP A 482 27.13 -8.29 -7.21
C TRP A 482 28.35 -7.36 -7.16
N GLU A 483 28.47 -6.44 -8.12
CA GLU A 483 29.57 -5.49 -8.20
C GLU A 483 29.54 -4.53 -7.01
N ASN A 484 28.36 -3.97 -6.71
CA ASN A 484 28.18 -3.05 -5.61
C ASN A 484 27.80 -3.74 -4.28
N LYS A 485 27.68 -5.07 -4.26
CA LYS A 485 27.23 -5.88 -3.11
C LYS A 485 25.87 -5.43 -2.57
N LEU A 486 24.94 -5.14 -3.47
CA LEU A 486 23.59 -4.66 -3.15
C LEU A 486 22.53 -5.67 -3.58
N MET A 487 21.50 -5.81 -2.77
CA MET A 487 20.26 -6.49 -3.18
C MET A 487 19.11 -5.49 -3.17
N TYR A 488 18.22 -5.60 -4.15
CA TYR A 488 17.05 -4.75 -4.27
C TYR A 488 15.87 -5.48 -4.88
N VAL A 489 14.67 -4.92 -4.69
CA VAL A 489 13.46 -5.31 -5.43
C VAL A 489 12.95 -4.11 -6.21
N ASN A 490 12.46 -4.35 -7.44
CA ASN A 490 11.89 -3.30 -8.27
C ASN A 490 10.45 -3.00 -7.84
N TYR A 491 10.15 -1.73 -7.60
CA TYR A 491 8.85 -1.25 -7.18
C TYR A 491 8.02 -0.79 -8.38
N SER A 492 6.76 -1.23 -8.44
CA SER A 492 5.84 -0.88 -9.52
C SER A 492 5.28 0.55 -9.47
N GLY A 493 5.59 1.32 -8.43
CA GLY A 493 5.19 2.73 -8.32
C GLY A 493 5.79 3.59 -9.44
N ASN A 494 4.92 4.18 -10.27
CA ASN A 494 5.35 5.10 -11.33
C ASN A 494 5.70 6.47 -10.73
N VAL A 495 6.99 6.77 -10.68
CA VAL A 495 7.52 8.02 -10.14
C VAL A 495 6.99 9.23 -10.91
N SER A 496 7.00 9.19 -12.25
CA SER A 496 6.60 10.32 -13.09
C SER A 496 5.12 10.69 -12.92
N GLU A 497 4.25 9.68 -12.85
CA GLU A 497 2.82 9.88 -12.67
C GLU A 497 2.45 10.33 -11.26
N ALA A 498 3.08 9.76 -10.23
CA ALA A 498 2.70 10.01 -8.84
C ALA A 498 3.44 11.18 -8.18
N LEU A 499 4.49 11.73 -8.82
CA LEU A 499 5.20 12.90 -8.31
C LEU A 499 4.27 14.12 -8.33
N ASP A 500 4.13 14.79 -7.20
CA ASP A 500 3.41 16.06 -7.09
C ASP A 500 4.32 17.23 -7.47
N LYS A 501 5.44 17.36 -6.74
CA LYS A 501 6.42 18.42 -6.87
C LYS A 501 7.83 17.95 -6.50
N ILE A 502 8.83 18.74 -6.85
CA ILE A 502 10.23 18.53 -6.48
C ILE A 502 10.80 19.79 -5.83
N TYR A 503 11.54 19.63 -4.73
CA TYR A 503 12.37 20.69 -4.17
C TYR A 503 13.84 20.43 -4.47
N LEU A 504 14.52 21.46 -4.96
CA LEU A 504 15.95 21.48 -5.21
C LEU A 504 16.65 22.15 -4.05
N SER A 505 17.67 21.50 -3.51
CA SER A 505 18.62 22.18 -2.62
C SER A 505 19.53 23.14 -3.41
N PRO A 506 20.22 24.09 -2.75
CA PRO A 506 21.06 25.07 -3.45
C PRO A 506 22.09 24.46 -4.42
N GLY A 507 22.76 23.38 -4.05
CA GLY A 507 23.70 22.67 -4.92
C GLY A 507 23.04 21.92 -6.09
N ALA A 508 21.73 21.72 -6.06
CA ALA A 508 20.97 21.08 -7.13
C ALA A 508 20.32 22.07 -8.12
N PHE A 509 20.49 23.38 -7.93
CA PHE A 509 19.87 24.40 -8.81
C PHE A 509 20.32 24.28 -10.27
N ALA A 510 21.51 23.75 -10.55
CA ALA A 510 21.98 23.48 -11.90
C ALA A 510 21.09 22.48 -12.68
N TYR A 511 20.29 21.66 -11.97
CA TYR A 511 19.38 20.69 -12.58
C TYR A 511 17.97 21.24 -12.84
N GLU A 512 17.68 22.50 -12.47
CA GLU A 512 16.33 23.06 -12.49
C GLU A 512 15.67 22.99 -13.87
N ASP A 513 16.35 23.45 -14.91
CA ASP A 513 15.80 23.48 -16.27
C ASP A 513 15.51 22.07 -16.82
N PHE A 514 16.31 21.08 -16.41
CA PHE A 514 16.08 19.67 -16.76
C PHE A 514 14.78 19.15 -16.15
N PHE A 515 14.56 19.41 -14.85
CA PHE A 515 13.32 19.00 -14.19
C PHE A 515 12.11 19.75 -14.75
N ARG A 516 12.22 21.06 -15.03
CA ARG A 516 11.13 21.84 -15.64
C ARG A 516 10.77 21.29 -17.02
N ARG A 517 11.76 20.96 -17.84
CA ARG A 517 11.53 20.35 -19.16
C ARG A 517 10.77 19.02 -19.06
N ILE A 518 11.02 18.22 -18.03
CA ILE A 518 10.35 16.93 -17.84
C ILE A 518 8.95 17.09 -17.22
N LEU A 519 8.79 17.98 -16.24
CA LEU A 519 7.59 18.05 -15.39
C LEU A 519 6.55 19.09 -15.83
N ASP A 520 6.97 20.17 -16.48
CA ASP A 520 6.11 21.31 -16.83
C ASP A 520 5.68 21.31 -18.32
N THR A 521 6.08 20.31 -19.12
CA THR A 521 5.77 20.24 -20.57
C THR A 521 4.47 19.50 -20.91
N SER A 522 3.56 19.31 -19.95
CA SER A 522 2.27 18.66 -20.23
C SER A 522 1.32 19.61 -20.98
N PRO A 523 0.77 19.23 -22.15
CA PRO A 523 -0.09 20.09 -22.98
C PRO A 523 -1.45 20.45 -22.36
N HIS A 524 -1.76 19.94 -21.15
CA HIS A 524 -2.98 20.22 -20.42
C HIS A 524 -2.72 20.63 -18.96
N GLY A 525 -2.30 21.89 -18.76
CA GLY A 525 -3.03 22.79 -17.86
C GLY A 525 -2.77 22.75 -16.34
N SER A 526 -1.61 22.33 -15.81
CA SER A 526 -1.27 22.74 -14.43
C SER A 526 -0.73 24.17 -14.41
N LYS A 527 -1.53 25.14 -13.94
CA LYS A 527 -1.13 26.55 -13.79
C LYS A 527 -0.06 26.80 -12.70
N LYS A 528 0.29 25.79 -11.88
CA LYS A 528 1.29 25.92 -10.80
C LYS A 528 2.61 25.21 -11.16
N PRO A 529 3.77 25.82 -10.92
CA PRO A 529 5.08 25.21 -11.18
C PRO A 529 5.29 23.99 -10.27
N ARG A 530 5.84 22.89 -10.81
CA ARG A 530 6.13 21.66 -10.05
C ARG A 530 7.56 21.59 -9.51
N VAL A 531 8.42 22.49 -9.97
CA VAL A 531 9.83 22.57 -9.56
C VAL A 531 10.03 23.78 -8.66
N HIS A 532 10.54 23.56 -7.45
CA HIS A 532 10.76 24.60 -6.45
C HIS A 532 12.22 24.62 -5.99
N ARG A 533 12.74 25.81 -5.72
CA ARG A 533 14.00 25.99 -5.00
C ARG A 533 13.73 26.00 -3.50
N SER A 534 14.51 25.26 -2.73
CA SER A 534 14.52 25.37 -1.28
C SER A 534 14.95 26.78 -0.86
N THR A 535 14.23 27.38 0.08
CA THR A 535 14.56 28.70 0.66
C THR A 535 15.12 28.59 2.08
N ASN A 536 15.46 27.36 2.52
CA ASN A 536 16.07 27.16 3.83
C ASN A 536 17.42 27.88 3.91
N PRO A 537 17.77 28.49 5.06
CA PRO A 537 18.98 29.29 5.21
C PRO A 537 20.24 28.41 5.24
N PHE A 538 20.69 27.98 4.06
CA PHE A 538 21.89 27.17 3.90
C PHE A 538 23.14 28.05 4.00
N ARG A 539 24.00 27.77 4.98
CA ARG A 539 25.33 28.39 5.03
C ARG A 539 26.28 27.58 4.16
N HIS A 540 26.59 28.10 2.97
CA HIS A 540 27.70 27.56 2.18
C HIS A 540 29.00 27.73 2.97
N LYS A 541 29.68 26.63 3.29
CA LYS A 541 31.12 26.70 3.53
C LYS A 541 31.75 26.93 2.16
N SER A 542 32.10 28.18 1.88
CA SER A 542 32.95 28.59 0.76
C SER A 542 34.30 27.88 0.83
#